data_AF-A0A3D0DSH7-F1
#
_entry.id   AF-A0A3D0DSH7-F1
#
_cell.length_a   1.000
_cell.length_b   1.000
_cell.length_c   1.000
_cell.angle_alpha   90.00
_cell.angle_beta   90.00
_cell.angle_gamma   90.00
#
_symmetry.space_group_name_H-M   'P 1'
#
loop_
_entity.id
_entity.type
_entity.pdbx_description
1 polymer ?
#
loop_
_entity_poly.entity_id
_entity_poly.type
_entity_poly.pdbx_seq_one_letter_code
_entity_poly.pdbx_strand_id
1 'polypeptide(L)'
;VGVAGSANIGKHCTFGGAAMINGHIEIVDNVHITGATMVPNSIREPGRYTGYVPASRNADWERNAVLARNLTTMRDKIKALEKAIKALTAEK
;
A
#
# COMPACT_ATOMS: atom_id res chain seq x y z
N VAL A 1 12.30 -11.92 9.74
CA VAL A 1 11.07 -11.96 8.91
C VAL A 1 10.09 -12.85 9.65
N GLY A 2 8.84 -12.41 9.80
CA GLY A 2 7.79 -13.22 10.43
C GLY A 2 6.80 -13.71 9.38
N VAL A 3 6.50 -15.00 9.38
CA VAL A 3 5.49 -15.62 8.52
C VAL A 3 4.50 -16.36 9.39
N ALA A 4 3.23 -15.96 9.34
CA ALA A 4 2.17 -16.65 10.06
C ALA A 4 1.78 -17.97 9.36
N GLY A 5 1.09 -18.84 10.10
CA GLY A 5 0.81 -20.20 9.68
C GLY A 5 -0.02 -20.30 8.40
N SER A 6 0.17 -21.40 7.66
CA SER A 6 -0.57 -21.73 6.43
C SER A 6 -0.39 -20.73 5.27
N ALA A 7 0.66 -19.90 5.31
CA ALA A 7 1.06 -19.11 4.15
C ALA A 7 1.77 -20.01 3.13
N ASN A 8 1.34 -19.95 1.86
CA ASN A 8 2.00 -20.63 0.74
C ASN A 8 2.88 -19.62 0.01
N ILE A 9 4.18 -19.90 -0.06
CA ILE A 9 5.17 -19.01 -0.68
C ILE A 9 5.77 -19.72 -1.89
N GLY A 10 5.70 -19.04 -3.04
CA GLY A 10 6.27 -19.48 -4.30
C GLY A 10 7.80 -19.50 -4.32
N LYS A 11 8.35 -19.93 -5.45
CA LYS A 11 9.79 -20.07 -5.68
C LYS A 11 10.43 -18.71 -5.95
N HIS A 12 11.71 -18.59 -5.59
CA HIS A 12 12.53 -17.40 -5.84
C HIS A 12 11.99 -16.11 -5.20
N CYS A 13 11.20 -16.23 -4.13
CA CYS A 13 10.77 -15.09 -3.34
C CYS A 13 11.88 -14.60 -2.42
N THR A 14 11.91 -13.30 -2.17
CA THR A 14 12.88 -12.66 -1.27
C THR A 14 12.15 -11.73 -0.31
N PHE A 15 12.56 -11.74 0.96
CA PHE A 15 11.91 -10.99 2.02
C PHE A 15 12.95 -10.16 2.77
N GLY A 16 12.81 -8.84 2.70
CA GLY A 16 13.66 -7.90 3.42
C GLY A 16 13.50 -8.01 4.93
N GLY A 17 14.48 -7.48 5.68
CA GLY A 17 14.47 -7.47 7.14
C GLY A 17 13.17 -6.89 7.70
N ALA A 18 12.65 -7.48 8.78
CA ALA A 18 11.38 -7.10 9.41
C ALA A 18 10.14 -7.14 8.49
N ALA A 19 10.16 -7.83 7.35
CA ALA A 19 8.93 -8.16 6.63
C ALA A 19 8.00 -9.03 7.48
N MET A 20 6.69 -8.77 7.40
CA MET A 20 5.63 -9.41 8.16
C MET A 20 4.59 -9.96 7.19
N ILE A 21 4.43 -11.29 7.17
CA ILE A 21 3.57 -12.00 6.23
C ILE A 21 2.40 -12.63 6.99
N ASN A 22 1.17 -12.30 6.57
CA ASN A 22 -0.04 -12.86 7.17
C ASN A 22 -0.17 -14.36 6.89
N GLY A 23 -1.02 -15.05 7.67
CA GLY A 23 -1.28 -16.47 7.52
C GLY A 23 -2.36 -16.72 6.47
N HIS A 24 -2.47 -17.96 6.00
CA HIS A 24 -3.51 -18.40 5.05
C HIS A 24 -3.55 -17.62 3.72
N ILE A 25 -2.44 -17.03 3.32
CA ILE A 25 -2.30 -16.32 2.04
C ILE A 25 -1.40 -17.10 1.07
N GLU A 26 -1.43 -16.69 -0.20
CA GLU A 26 -0.59 -17.23 -1.25
C GLU A 26 0.27 -16.10 -1.85
N ILE A 27 1.57 -16.34 -1.99
CA ILE A 27 2.52 -15.43 -2.65
C ILE A 27 3.09 -16.19 -3.85
N VAL A 28 2.86 -15.69 -5.07
CA VAL A 28 3.37 -16.32 -6.30
C VAL A 28 4.90 -16.25 -6.42
N ASP A 29 5.45 -16.99 -7.38
CA ASP A 29 6.88 -17.02 -7.67
C ASP A 29 7.45 -15.61 -8.00
N ASN A 30 8.74 -15.41 -7.72
CA ASN A 30 9.49 -14.20 -8.07
C ASN A 30 8.98 -12.89 -7.42
N VAL A 31 8.49 -12.98 -6.18
CA VAL A 31 8.09 -11.81 -5.40
C VAL A 31 9.24 -11.31 -4.51
N HIS A 32 9.49 -10.00 -4.53
CA HIS A 32 10.44 -9.31 -3.66
C HIS A 32 9.70 -8.39 -2.70
N ILE A 33 9.62 -8.79 -1.43
CA ILE A 33 9.09 -7.95 -0.36
C ILE A 33 10.24 -7.14 0.24
N THR A 34 10.14 -5.81 0.19
CA THR A 34 11.14 -4.92 0.80
C THR A 34 11.09 -4.96 2.34
N GLY A 35 12.11 -4.40 3.00
CA GLY A 35 12.18 -4.38 4.46
C GLY A 35 11.00 -3.64 5.12
N ALA A 36 10.66 -4.06 6.34
CA ALA A 36 9.60 -3.46 7.16
C ALA A 36 8.22 -3.35 6.45
N THR A 37 7.95 -4.26 5.51
CA THR A 37 6.67 -4.34 4.79
C THR A 37 5.74 -5.36 5.43
N MET A 38 4.49 -4.95 5.65
CA MET A 38 3.38 -5.84 6.04
C MET A 38 2.64 -6.33 4.80
N VAL A 39 2.43 -7.66 4.68
CA VAL A 39 1.68 -8.29 3.59
C VAL A 39 0.39 -8.92 4.16
N PRO A 40 -0.75 -8.22 4.11
CA PRO A 40 -1.99 -8.69 4.71
C PRO A 40 -2.76 -9.71 3.84
N ASN A 41 -2.56 -9.67 2.52
CA ASN A 41 -3.34 -10.42 1.53
C ASN A 41 -2.43 -11.17 0.55
N SER A 42 -2.98 -12.14 -0.17
CA SER A 42 -2.28 -12.87 -1.23
C SER A 42 -1.73 -11.93 -2.31
N ILE A 43 -0.54 -12.26 -2.81
CA ILE A 43 0.11 -11.59 -3.93
C ILE A 43 0.05 -12.53 -5.12
N ARG A 44 -0.73 -12.14 -6.13
CA ARG A 44 -1.02 -12.95 -7.33
C ARG A 44 -0.16 -12.59 -8.54
N GLU A 45 0.68 -11.58 -8.41
CA GLU A 45 1.52 -11.07 -9.48
C GLU A 45 2.98 -11.03 -9.02
N PRO A 46 3.94 -11.52 -9.84
CA PRO A 46 5.36 -11.35 -9.55
C PRO A 46 5.75 -9.87 -9.49
N GLY A 47 6.77 -9.54 -8.70
CA GLY A 47 7.28 -8.17 -8.64
C GLY A 47 7.77 -7.73 -7.28
N ARG A 48 8.02 -6.43 -7.16
CA ARG A 48 8.52 -5.79 -5.93
C ARG A 48 7.40 -5.08 -5.19
N TYR A 49 7.24 -5.41 -3.91
CA TYR A 49 6.22 -4.82 -3.04
C TYR A 49 6.85 -4.08 -1.85
N THR A 50 6.32 -2.90 -1.55
CA THR A 50 6.73 -2.03 -0.45
C THR A 50 5.51 -1.52 0.29
N GLY A 51 5.43 -1.81 1.58
CA GLY A 51 4.39 -1.32 2.49
C GLY A 51 4.96 -0.50 3.66
N TYR A 52 6.21 -0.05 3.53
CA TYR A 52 6.89 0.75 4.55
C TYR A 52 6.26 2.15 4.67
N VAL A 53 6.03 2.56 5.91
CA VAL A 53 5.65 3.93 6.26
C VAL A 53 6.77 4.53 7.13
N PRO A 54 7.32 5.71 6.78
CA PRO A 54 8.36 6.37 7.57
C PRO A 54 7.93 6.59 9.03
N ALA A 55 8.90 6.49 9.94
CA ALA A 55 8.64 6.76 11.35
C ALA A 55 8.18 8.20 11.56
N SER A 56 7.12 8.37 12.32
CA SER A 56 6.56 9.66 12.74
C SER A 56 6.06 9.57 14.17
N ARG A 57 5.80 10.72 14.80
CA ARG A 57 5.09 10.73 16.10
C ARG A 57 3.72 10.08 15.94
N ASN A 58 3.25 9.33 16.95
CA ASN A 58 2.02 8.54 16.83
C ASN A 58 0.81 9.39 16.39
N ALA A 59 0.64 10.58 16.96
CA ALA A 59 -0.43 11.49 16.58
C ALA A 59 -0.36 11.94 15.11
N ASP A 60 0.84 12.10 14.56
CA ASP A 60 1.03 12.44 13.15
C ASP A 60 0.79 11.22 12.25
N TRP A 61 1.21 10.03 12.71
CA TRP A 61 0.95 8.76 12.01
C TRP A 61 -0.54 8.48 11.86
N GLU A 62 -1.31 8.57 12.96
CA GLU A 62 -2.75 8.29 12.97
C GLU A 62 -3.51 9.21 11.99
N ARG A 63 -3.18 10.52 11.98
CA ARG A 63 -3.77 11.47 11.03
C ARG A 63 -3.45 11.10 9.59
N ASN A 64 -2.19 10.78 9.31
CA ASN A 64 -1.75 10.42 7.95
C ASN A 64 -2.34 9.10 7.47
N ALA A 65 -2.49 8.11 8.34
CA ALA A 65 -3.11 6.82 8.00
C ALA A 65 -4.57 6.99 7.55
N VAL A 66 -5.33 7.87 8.19
CA VAL A 66 -6.71 8.18 7.77
C VAL A 66 -6.74 8.88 6.41
N LEU A 67 -5.82 9.82 6.16
CA LEU A 67 -5.70 10.49 4.87
C LEU A 67 -5.36 9.49 3.76
N ALA A 68 -4.41 8.59 3.99
CA ALA A 68 -4.04 7.54 3.05
C ALA A 68 -5.24 6.69 2.63
N ARG A 69 -6.10 6.32 3.59
CA ARG A 69 -7.35 5.57 3.32
C ARG A 69 -8.35 6.36 2.45
N ASN A 70 -8.35 7.68 2.57
CA ASN A 70 -9.29 8.57 1.88
C ASN A 70 -8.73 9.16 0.57
N LEU A 71 -7.52 8.78 0.15
CA LEU A 71 -6.84 9.36 -1.02
C LEU A 71 -7.66 9.29 -2.31
N THR A 72 -8.35 8.16 -2.56
CA THR A 72 -9.20 8.01 -3.75
C THR A 72 -10.32 9.05 -3.77
N THR A 73 -11.04 9.21 -2.66
CA THR A 73 -12.10 10.21 -2.52
C THR A 73 -11.57 11.63 -2.65
N MET A 74 -10.39 11.91 -2.07
CA MET A 74 -9.74 13.22 -2.22
C MET A 74 -9.38 13.51 -3.68
N ARG A 75 -8.83 12.53 -4.39
CA ARG A 75 -8.51 12.64 -5.83
C ARG A 75 -9.74 12.97 -6.66
N ASP A 76 -10.86 12.32 -6.40
CA ASP A 76 -12.09 12.53 -7.17
C ASP A 76 -12.71 13.91 -6.87
N LYS A 77 -12.63 14.37 -5.61
CA LYS A 77 -13.00 15.75 -5.24
C LYS A 77 -12.12 16.79 -5.93
N ILE A 78 -10.81 16.57 -5.99
CA ILE A 78 -9.86 17.46 -6.69
C ILE A 78 -10.23 17.57 -8.17
N LYS A 79 -10.47 16.43 -8.85
CA LYS A 79 -10.92 16.44 -10.26
C LYS A 79 -12.23 17.21 -10.48
N ALA A 80 -13.19 17.08 -9.56
CA ALA A 80 -14.45 17.81 -9.64
C ALA A 80 -14.23 19.32 -9.49
N LEU A 81 -13.36 19.73 -8.56
CA LEU A 81 -12.99 21.14 -8.37
C LEU A 81 -12.24 21.70 -9.58
N GLU A 82 -11.28 20.97 -10.15
CA GLU A 82 -10.57 21.37 -11.37
C GLU A 82 -11.53 21.60 -12.54
N LYS A 83 -12.52 20.70 -12.71
CA LYS A 83 -13.56 20.86 -13.73
C LYS A 83 -14.42 22.09 -13.50
N ALA A 84 -14.84 22.34 -12.25
CA ALA A 84 -15.66 23.49 -11.90
C ALA A 84 -14.89 24.81 -12.12
N ILE A 85 -13.62 24.88 -11.72
CA ILE A 85 -12.75 26.04 -11.94
C ILE A 85 -12.62 26.32 -13.44
N LYS A 86 -12.35 25.30 -14.25
CA LYS A 86 -12.22 25.45 -15.71
C LYS A 86 -13.50 25.98 -16.37
N ALA A 87 -14.68 25.56 -15.90
CA ALA A 87 -15.95 26.06 -16.41
C ALA A 87 -16.12 27.55 -16.06
N LEU A 88 -15.88 27.91 -14.79
CA LEU A 88 -16.01 29.29 -14.31
C LEU A 88 -15.03 30.27 -14.95
N THR A 89 -13.83 29.82 -15.32
CA THR A 89 -12.84 30.67 -15.99
C THR A 89 -13.00 30.73 -17.50
N ALA A 90 -13.69 29.79 -18.13
CA ALA A 90 -14.00 29.83 -19.57
C ALA A 90 -15.20 30.71 -19.91
N GLU A 91 -16.03 31.03 -18.93
CA GLU A 91 -17.18 31.95 -19.05
C GLU A 91 -16.80 33.44 -18.85
N LYS A 92 -15.54 33.72 -18.52
CA LYS A 92 -14.96 35.08 -18.50
C LYS A 92 -14.16 35.35 -19.76
#